data_AF-A0A9X0DP62-F1
#
_entry.id   AF-A0A9X0DP62-F1
#
_cell.length_a   1.000
_cell.length_b   1.000
_cell.length_c   1.000
_cell.angle_alpha   90.00
_cell.angle_beta   90.00
_cell.angle_gamma   90.00
#
_symmetry.space_group_name_H-M   'P 1'
#
loop_
_entity.id
_entity.type
_entity.pdbx_description
1 polymer ?
#
loop_
_entity_poly.entity_id
_entity_poly.type
_entity_poly.pdbx_seq_one_letter_code
_entity_poly.pdbx_strand_id
1 'polypeptide(L)'
;MPQNEYMERWRKLHGRRLDHEERSRKKAAREGHKASDDAQKLTGLRAKLYQQKRRHEKIQMKKQIKAHEERNVKSSAPNEPSSTPLPQYLLDRSNPTNAKALSSAIKNKRAEKAAKFSVPLPKVRGIAEEEMFKVVKTGKKTAKKSWKRMITKACSFDLSAGRIFAPSEDANLNSF
;
A
#
# COMPACT_ATOMS: atom_id res chain seq x y z
N MET A 1 10.60 14.85 35.84
CA MET A 1 10.25 15.26 34.45
C MET A 1 10.28 16.77 34.38
N PRO A 2 10.84 17.38 33.32
CA PRO A 2 10.72 18.82 33.12
C PRO A 2 9.22 19.17 32.95
N GLN A 3 8.75 20.17 33.71
CA GLN A 3 7.36 20.61 33.71
C GLN A 3 7.13 21.74 32.71
N ASN A 4 5.98 21.74 32.05
CA ASN A 4 5.51 22.75 31.11
C ASN A 4 6.42 22.95 29.87
N GLU A 5 6.11 23.97 29.06
CA GLU A 5 6.89 24.41 27.90
C GLU A 5 8.14 25.21 28.29
N TYR A 6 9.01 24.64 29.12
CA TYR A 6 10.21 25.32 29.63
C TYR A 6 11.16 25.79 28.51
N MET A 7 11.26 25.06 27.39
CA MET A 7 12.09 25.42 26.22
C MET A 7 11.58 26.64 25.45
N GLU A 8 10.26 26.83 25.42
CA GLU A 8 9.64 28.02 24.83
C GLU A 8 9.83 29.22 25.74
N ARG A 9 9.60 29.02 27.04
CA ARG A 9 9.80 30.04 28.07
C ARG A 9 11.25 30.52 28.10
N TRP A 10 12.22 29.61 28.06
CA TRP A 10 13.64 29.94 28.02
C TRP A 10 14.01 30.76 26.79
N ARG A 11 13.47 30.41 25.61
CA ARG A 11 13.65 31.21 24.38
C ARG A 11 13.01 32.60 24.45
N LYS A 12 11.87 32.75 25.13
CA LYS A 12 11.22 34.05 25.34
C LYS A 12 12.01 34.93 26.32
N LEU A 13 12.60 34.33 27.35
CA LEU A 13 13.36 35.04 28.39
C LEU A 13 14.80 35.38 27.97
N HIS A 14 15.50 34.44 27.33
CA HIS A 14 16.93 34.57 27.01
C HIS A 14 17.22 34.64 25.51
N GLY A 15 16.18 34.55 24.67
CA GLY A 15 16.32 34.59 23.23
C GLY A 15 16.84 33.28 22.63
N ARG A 16 17.23 33.36 21.34
CA ARG A 16 17.99 32.31 20.66
C ARG A 16 19.48 32.69 20.71
N ARG A 17 20.33 31.72 20.39
CA ARG A 17 21.75 31.99 20.13
C ARG A 17 21.88 33.03 19.00
N LEU A 18 22.80 33.98 19.16
CA LEU A 18 22.94 35.14 18.25
C LEU A 18 23.17 34.74 16.78
N ASP A 19 23.85 33.62 16.52
CA ASP A 19 24.13 33.11 15.16
C ASP A 19 23.05 32.18 14.59
N HIS A 20 21.93 31.98 15.30
CA HIS A 20 20.91 30.99 14.95
C HIS A 20 20.26 31.28 13.58
N GLU A 21 19.93 32.55 13.32
CA GLU A 21 19.29 32.97 12.08
C GLU A 21 20.24 32.84 10.89
N GLU A 22 21.48 33.30 11.05
CA GLU A 22 22.50 33.16 10.01
C GLU A 22 22.79 31.70 9.67
N ARG A 23 22.90 30.84 10.68
CA ARG A 23 23.11 29.39 10.50
C ARG A 23 21.93 28.75 9.79
N SER A 24 20.70 29.11 10.17
CA SER A 24 19.47 28.60 9.55
C SER A 24 19.37 29.02 8.09
N ARG A 25 19.64 30.30 7.79
CA ARG A 25 19.70 30.83 6.42
C ARG A 25 20.74 30.11 5.57
N LYS A 26 21.98 29.98 6.08
CA LYS A 26 23.07 29.27 5.38
C LYS A 26 22.76 27.78 5.21
N LYS A 27 21.97 27.17 6.10
CA LYS A 27 21.55 25.77 5.97
C LYS A 27 20.51 25.60 4.86
N ALA A 28 19.48 26.46 4.83
CA ALA A 28 18.47 26.46 3.78
C ALA A 28 19.09 26.72 2.39
N ALA A 29 20.02 27.67 2.29
CA ALA A 29 20.72 27.97 1.04
C ALA A 29 21.55 26.76 0.52
N ARG A 30 22.15 25.97 1.40
CA ARG A 30 22.95 24.79 1.04
C ARG A 30 22.12 23.53 0.76
N GLU A 31 20.83 23.53 1.12
CA GLU A 31 19.98 22.35 1.02
C GLU A 31 19.80 21.87 -0.42
N GLY A 32 19.68 22.80 -1.38
CA GLY A 32 19.59 22.46 -2.81
C GLY A 32 20.83 21.73 -3.33
N HIS A 33 22.03 22.23 -2.99
CA HIS A 33 23.29 21.58 -3.36
C HIS A 33 23.44 20.22 -2.69
N LYS A 34 23.11 20.14 -1.39
CA LYS A 34 23.15 18.88 -0.64
C LYS A 34 22.20 17.84 -1.22
N ALA A 35 20.99 18.25 -1.61
CA ALA A 35 20.01 17.33 -2.20
C ALA A 35 20.49 16.75 -3.55
N SER A 36 21.21 17.55 -4.35
CA SER A 36 21.85 17.09 -5.59
C SER A 36 23.01 16.13 -5.30
N ASP A 37 23.84 16.48 -4.32
CA ASP A 37 24.98 15.65 -3.89
C ASP A 37 24.54 14.28 -3.37
N ASP A 38 23.54 14.28 -2.48
CA ASP A 38 22.94 13.06 -1.92
C ASP A 38 22.31 12.19 -3.04
N ALA A 39 21.73 12.80 -4.08
CA ALA A 39 21.18 12.05 -5.21
C ALA A 39 22.25 11.30 -6.02
N GLN A 40 23.44 11.88 -6.15
CA GLN A 40 24.54 11.33 -6.95
C GLN A 40 25.40 10.34 -6.15
N LYS A 41 25.63 10.62 -4.86
CA LYS A 41 26.57 9.87 -4.01
C LYS A 41 25.93 8.75 -3.21
N LEU A 42 24.63 8.81 -2.90
CA LEU A 42 23.99 7.72 -2.17
C LEU A 42 23.96 6.46 -3.05
N THR A 43 24.34 5.33 -2.46
CA THR A 43 24.35 4.02 -3.12
C THR A 43 23.42 3.02 -2.43
N GLY A 44 23.10 1.92 -3.12
CA GLY A 44 22.34 0.81 -2.56
C GLY A 44 20.90 1.16 -2.14
N LEU A 45 20.46 0.64 -1.00
CA LEU A 45 19.09 0.83 -0.49
C LEU A 45 18.81 2.29 -0.15
N ARG A 46 19.80 3.03 0.35
CA ARG A 46 19.65 4.44 0.74
C ARG A 46 19.30 5.31 -0.47
N ALA A 47 19.92 5.05 -1.63
CA ALA A 47 19.61 5.73 -2.88
C ALA A 47 18.16 5.48 -3.32
N LYS A 48 17.70 4.22 -3.24
CA LYS A 48 16.33 3.84 -3.60
C LYS A 48 15.30 4.54 -2.72
N LEU A 49 15.50 4.53 -1.41
CA LEU A 49 14.62 5.21 -0.45
C LEU A 49 14.61 6.73 -0.66
N TYR A 50 15.77 7.33 -0.92
CA TYR A 50 15.89 8.75 -1.20
C TYR A 50 15.09 9.15 -2.45
N GLN A 51 15.25 8.41 -3.56
CA GLN A 51 14.52 8.69 -4.80
C GLN A 51 13.01 8.43 -4.66
N GLN A 52 12.61 7.40 -3.91
CA GLN A 52 11.21 7.16 -3.60
C GLN A 52 10.61 8.34 -2.84
N LYS A 53 11.29 8.82 -1.79
CA LYS A 53 10.85 10.00 -1.03
C LYS A 53 10.71 11.23 -1.93
N ARG A 54 11.70 11.53 -2.77
CA ARG A 54 11.66 12.67 -3.73
C ARG A 54 10.53 12.55 -4.74
N ARG A 55 10.20 11.34 -5.21
CA ARG A 55 9.05 11.11 -6.11
C ARG A 55 7.73 11.45 -5.41
N HIS A 56 7.57 11.03 -4.16
CA HIS A 56 6.35 11.31 -3.39
C HIS A 56 6.19 12.81 -3.12
N GLU A 57 7.26 13.49 -2.70
CA GLU A 57 7.26 14.95 -2.50
C GLU A 57 6.88 15.70 -3.79
N LYS A 58 7.45 15.31 -4.94
CA LYS A 58 7.11 15.92 -6.24
C LYS A 58 5.64 15.72 -6.59
N ILE A 59 5.09 14.52 -6.36
CA ILE A 59 3.68 14.24 -6.65
C ILE A 59 2.78 15.06 -5.72
N GLN A 60 3.10 15.11 -4.43
CA GLN A 60 2.35 15.90 -3.45
C GLN A 60 2.33 17.38 -3.83
N MET A 61 3.49 17.96 -4.13
CA MET A 61 3.58 19.35 -4.55
C MET A 61 2.83 19.61 -5.86
N LYS A 62 2.95 18.73 -6.86
CA LYS A 62 2.18 18.85 -8.11
C LYS A 62 0.67 18.83 -7.86
N LYS A 63 0.18 17.94 -6.98
CA LYS A 63 -1.23 17.89 -6.60
C LYS A 63 -1.68 19.16 -5.88
N GLN A 64 -0.86 19.68 -4.96
CA GLN A 64 -1.16 20.92 -4.23
C GLN A 64 -1.21 22.13 -5.14
N ILE A 65 -0.24 22.27 -6.06
CA ILE A 65 -0.21 23.34 -7.06
C ILE A 65 -1.45 23.24 -7.95
N LYS A 66 -1.73 22.05 -8.49
CA LYS A 66 -2.92 21.81 -9.33
C LYS A 66 -4.22 22.17 -8.60
N ALA A 67 -4.38 21.74 -7.35
CA ALA A 67 -5.58 22.06 -6.55
C ALA A 67 -5.70 23.57 -6.25
N HIS A 68 -4.58 24.28 -6.10
CA HIS A 68 -4.59 25.73 -5.92
C HIS A 68 -4.93 26.47 -7.22
N GLU A 69 -4.40 26.02 -8.35
CA GLU A 69 -4.74 26.53 -9.69
C GLU A 69 -6.23 26.31 -10.01
N GLU A 70 -6.74 25.10 -9.77
CA GLU A 70 -8.16 24.74 -9.95
C GLU A 70 -9.10 25.50 -9.00
N ARG A 71 -8.63 25.92 -7.82
CA ARG A 71 -9.41 26.79 -6.92
C ARG A 71 -9.51 28.22 -7.44
N ASN A 72 -8.43 28.74 -8.02
CA ASN A 72 -8.38 30.13 -8.50
C ASN A 72 -9.16 30.30 -9.81
N VAL A 73 -9.17 29.27 -10.64
CA VAL A 73 -10.10 29.18 -11.77
C VAL A 73 -11.45 28.76 -11.20
N LYS A 74 -12.37 29.71 -11.06
CA LYS A 74 -13.79 29.38 -10.86
C LYS A 74 -14.27 28.66 -12.12
N SER A 75 -14.01 27.36 -12.24
CA SER A 75 -14.78 26.53 -13.15
C SER A 75 -16.23 26.76 -12.76
N SER A 76 -17.04 27.23 -13.72
CA SER A 76 -18.49 27.24 -13.54
C SER A 76 -18.88 25.91 -12.92
N ALA A 77 -19.80 25.93 -11.95
CA ALA A 77 -20.41 24.72 -11.40
C ALA A 77 -20.57 23.68 -12.52
N PRO A 78 -20.30 22.39 -12.28
CA PRO A 78 -20.34 21.37 -13.32
C PRO A 78 -21.62 21.59 -14.14
N ASN A 79 -21.43 22.09 -15.37
CA ASN A 79 -22.54 22.36 -16.23
C ASN A 79 -23.05 20.99 -16.64
N GLU A 80 -24.36 20.79 -16.47
CA GLU A 80 -25.10 19.53 -16.49
C GLU A 80 -25.18 18.80 -15.13
N PRO A 81 -26.31 18.94 -14.38
CA PRO A 81 -26.84 17.75 -13.72
C PRO A 81 -26.92 16.65 -14.78
N SER A 82 -26.57 15.42 -14.42
CA SER A 82 -26.81 14.26 -15.28
C SER A 82 -28.19 14.40 -15.94
N SER A 83 -28.25 14.27 -17.27
CA SER A 83 -29.49 14.42 -18.07
C SER A 83 -30.68 13.62 -17.52
N THR A 84 -30.42 12.63 -16.65
CA THR A 84 -31.40 12.00 -15.76
C THR A 84 -31.15 12.39 -14.29
N PRO A 85 -32.03 13.15 -13.62
CA PRO A 85 -31.93 13.40 -12.19
C PRO A 85 -32.14 12.08 -11.42
N LEU A 86 -31.14 11.67 -10.64
CA LEU A 86 -31.22 10.52 -9.74
C LEU A 86 -31.51 11.02 -8.32
N PRO A 87 -32.35 10.31 -7.54
CA PRO A 87 -32.57 10.68 -6.14
C PRO A 87 -31.28 10.46 -5.32
N GLN A 88 -31.11 11.22 -4.22
CA GLN A 88 -29.86 11.30 -3.46
C GLN A 88 -29.30 9.93 -3.04
N TYR A 89 -30.17 8.96 -2.72
CA TYR A 89 -29.80 7.59 -2.31
C TYR A 89 -29.31 6.69 -3.45
N LEU A 90 -29.35 7.17 -4.70
CA LEU A 90 -28.91 6.47 -5.90
C LEU A 90 -27.70 7.15 -6.59
N LEU A 91 -27.27 8.34 -6.15
CA LEU A 91 -26.16 9.10 -6.76
C LEU A 91 -24.81 8.35 -6.69
N ASP A 92 -24.45 7.83 -5.51
CA ASP A 92 -23.17 7.14 -5.26
C ASP A 92 -23.14 5.69 -5.81
N ARG A 93 -24.26 5.22 -6.39
CA ARG A 93 -24.40 3.88 -6.97
C ARG A 93 -24.28 3.89 -8.50
N SER A 94 -24.13 5.07 -9.12
CA SER A 94 -24.13 5.21 -10.57
C SER A 94 -22.72 4.98 -11.17
N ASN A 95 -22.60 3.97 -12.04
CA ASN A 95 -21.46 3.84 -12.94
C ASN A 95 -21.59 4.89 -14.05
N PRO A 96 -20.53 5.62 -14.44
CA PRO A 96 -20.62 6.67 -15.46
C PRO A 96 -21.06 6.09 -16.82
N THR A 97 -22.28 6.43 -17.25
CA THR A 97 -22.83 6.02 -18.54
C THR A 97 -22.26 6.88 -19.66
N ASN A 98 -21.02 6.61 -20.06
CA ASN A 98 -20.53 7.09 -21.35
C ASN A 98 -21.34 6.39 -22.45
N ALA A 99 -21.90 7.12 -23.42
CA ALA A 99 -22.72 6.50 -24.48
C ALA A 99 -21.95 5.42 -25.29
N LYS A 100 -20.61 5.55 -25.41
CA LYS A 100 -19.73 4.50 -25.95
C LYS A 100 -19.57 3.30 -25.01
N ALA A 101 -19.70 3.49 -23.70
CA ALA A 101 -19.73 2.41 -22.72
C ALA A 101 -21.06 1.66 -22.73
N LEU A 102 -22.20 2.28 -23.13
CA LEU A 102 -23.49 1.58 -23.24
C LEU A 102 -23.52 0.55 -24.39
N SER A 103 -22.98 0.91 -25.56
CA SER A 103 -22.92 -0.02 -26.70
C SER A 103 -21.89 -1.14 -26.46
N SER A 104 -20.74 -0.81 -25.86
CA SER A 104 -19.78 -1.80 -25.35
C SER A 104 -20.38 -2.64 -24.22
N ALA A 105 -21.20 -2.08 -23.33
CA ALA A 105 -21.88 -2.79 -22.25
C ALA A 105 -22.92 -3.77 -22.77
N ILE A 106 -23.62 -3.49 -23.88
CA ILE A 106 -24.54 -4.48 -24.49
C ILE A 106 -23.76 -5.66 -25.07
N LYS A 107 -22.62 -5.40 -25.75
CA LYS A 107 -21.73 -6.44 -26.25
C LYS A 107 -21.12 -7.25 -25.10
N ASN A 108 -20.68 -6.57 -24.05
CA ASN A 108 -20.19 -7.17 -22.82
C ASN A 108 -21.30 -7.95 -22.13
N LYS A 109 -22.54 -7.47 -22.05
CA LYS A 109 -23.68 -8.19 -21.44
C LYS A 109 -24.04 -9.48 -22.18
N ARG A 110 -23.84 -9.52 -23.51
CA ARG A 110 -23.97 -10.74 -24.33
C ARG A 110 -22.81 -11.72 -24.08
N ALA A 111 -21.57 -11.23 -23.94
CA ALA A 111 -20.41 -12.04 -23.55
C ALA A 111 -20.49 -12.51 -22.07
N GLU A 112 -20.99 -11.65 -21.19
CA GLU A 112 -21.22 -11.86 -19.77
C GLU A 112 -22.35 -12.84 -19.51
N LYS A 113 -23.33 -13.01 -20.42
CA LYS A 113 -24.35 -14.06 -20.24
C LYS A 113 -23.73 -15.46 -20.22
N ALA A 114 -22.63 -15.67 -20.95
CA ALA A 114 -21.81 -16.87 -20.87
C ALA A 114 -20.84 -16.84 -19.67
N ALA A 115 -20.39 -15.66 -19.23
CA ALA A 115 -19.47 -15.49 -18.11
C ALA A 115 -20.12 -15.24 -16.73
N LYS A 116 -21.46 -15.16 -16.64
CA LYS A 116 -22.19 -14.80 -15.41
C LYS A 116 -22.00 -15.85 -14.31
N PHE A 117 -21.76 -17.08 -14.72
CA PHE A 117 -21.43 -18.21 -13.86
C PHE A 117 -19.94 -18.59 -13.95
N SER A 118 -19.13 -17.81 -14.65
CA SER A 118 -17.69 -18.02 -14.72
C SER A 118 -17.05 -17.50 -13.44
N VAL A 119 -16.32 -18.37 -12.77
CA VAL A 119 -15.54 -18.02 -11.58
C VAL A 119 -14.44 -17.02 -11.99
N PRO A 120 -14.11 -15.98 -11.17
CA PRO A 120 -13.07 -15.00 -11.48
C PRO A 120 -11.69 -15.58 -11.80
N LEU A 121 -11.42 -16.80 -11.34
CA LEU A 121 -10.24 -17.59 -11.68
C LEU A 121 -10.71 -18.93 -12.27
N PRO A 122 -10.84 -19.04 -13.60
CA PRO A 122 -11.41 -20.24 -14.24
C PRO A 122 -10.41 -21.40 -14.30
N LYS A 123 -9.11 -21.12 -14.32
CA LYS A 123 -8.06 -22.14 -14.38
C LYS A 123 -6.95 -21.77 -13.39
N VAL A 124 -6.78 -22.61 -12.37
CA VAL A 124 -5.70 -22.48 -11.39
C VAL A 124 -4.51 -23.33 -11.84
N ARG A 125 -3.30 -22.89 -11.51
CA ARG A 125 -2.08 -23.67 -11.71
C ARG A 125 -2.20 -25.01 -10.98
N GLY A 126 -1.92 -26.12 -11.66
CA GLY A 126 -1.80 -27.42 -11.01
C GLY A 126 -0.64 -27.42 -10.01
N ILE A 127 -0.91 -27.84 -8.78
CA ILE A 127 0.10 -28.00 -7.73
C ILE A 127 0.55 -29.46 -7.76
N ALA A 128 1.87 -29.70 -7.80
CA ALA A 128 2.41 -31.05 -7.73
C ALA A 128 2.30 -31.60 -6.30
N GLU A 129 2.10 -32.91 -6.17
CA GLU A 129 1.93 -33.55 -4.86
C GLU A 129 3.17 -33.39 -3.95
N GLU A 130 4.37 -33.31 -4.52
CA GLU A 130 5.61 -33.04 -3.78
C GLU A 130 5.62 -31.64 -3.12
N GLU A 131 5.03 -30.63 -3.77
CA GLU A 131 4.91 -29.28 -3.19
C GLU A 131 3.88 -29.25 -2.04
N MET A 132 2.86 -30.11 -2.13
CA MET A 132 1.77 -30.21 -1.15
C MET A 132 2.13 -31.05 0.07
N PHE A 133 2.91 -32.12 -0.13
CA PHE A 133 3.20 -33.09 0.92
C PHE A 133 4.69 -33.17 1.27
N LYS A 134 5.04 -32.71 2.47
CA LYS A 134 6.36 -32.93 3.05
C LYS A 134 6.45 -34.33 3.68
N VAL A 135 7.49 -35.09 3.34
CA VAL A 135 7.77 -36.39 3.92
C VAL A 135 8.27 -36.25 5.37
N VAL A 136 7.61 -36.91 6.32
CA VAL A 136 8.05 -36.95 7.73
C VAL A 136 8.69 -38.31 8.02
N LYS A 137 10.00 -38.30 8.31
CA LYS A 137 10.76 -39.51 8.68
C LYS A 137 10.58 -39.82 10.17
N THR A 138 10.38 -41.09 10.52
CA THR A 138 10.10 -41.56 11.89
C THR A 138 10.99 -42.75 12.27
N GLY A 139 11.35 -42.85 13.56
CA GLY A 139 12.19 -43.92 14.13
C GLY A 139 13.15 -43.41 15.20
N LYS A 140 13.39 -44.19 16.27
CA LYS A 140 14.13 -43.75 17.48
C LYS A 140 15.65 -43.62 17.30
N LYS A 141 16.28 -44.51 16.51
CA LYS A 141 17.74 -44.52 16.27
C LYS A 141 18.12 -44.16 14.83
N THR A 142 17.32 -44.58 13.86
CA THR A 142 17.51 -44.22 12.45
C THR A 142 16.14 -43.98 11.87
N ALA A 143 15.89 -42.77 11.37
CA ALA A 143 14.59 -42.37 10.83
C ALA A 143 14.36 -43.01 9.43
N LYS A 144 14.26 -44.34 9.38
CA LYS A 144 14.13 -45.14 8.16
C LYS A 144 12.69 -45.20 7.63
N LYS A 145 11.68 -44.93 8.47
CA LYS A 145 10.26 -45.01 8.07
C LYS A 145 9.76 -43.67 7.58
N SER A 146 9.33 -43.57 6.33
CA SER A 146 8.93 -42.32 5.65
C SER A 146 7.47 -42.33 5.17
N TRP A 147 6.59 -43.07 5.83
CA TRP A 147 5.18 -43.22 5.42
C TRP A 147 4.29 -42.02 5.79
N LYS A 148 4.70 -41.18 6.76
CA LYS A 148 3.92 -40.01 7.16
C LYS A 148 4.10 -38.85 6.17
N ARG A 149 3.03 -38.11 5.93
CA ARG A 149 2.99 -36.90 5.10
C ARG A 149 2.43 -35.74 5.91
N MET A 150 3.06 -34.57 5.80
CA MET A 150 2.58 -33.32 6.37
C MET A 150 2.12 -32.42 5.22
N ILE A 151 0.89 -31.91 5.33
CA ILE A 151 0.34 -30.95 4.36
C ILE A 151 0.98 -29.59 4.65
N THR A 152 1.62 -28.98 3.64
CA THR A 152 2.34 -27.69 3.79
C THR A 152 1.48 -26.47 3.46
N LYS A 153 0.39 -26.67 2.71
CA LYS A 153 -0.56 -25.61 2.32
C LYS A 153 -1.65 -25.47 3.37
N ALA A 154 -2.27 -24.28 3.42
CA ALA A 154 -3.39 -24.02 4.31
C ALA A 154 -4.54 -25.00 4.05
N CYS A 155 -5.02 -25.65 5.10
CA CYS A 155 -6.15 -26.57 5.06
C CYS A 155 -7.16 -26.14 6.12
N SER A 156 -8.43 -26.03 5.72
CA SER A 156 -9.53 -25.89 6.66
C SER A 156 -9.92 -27.27 7.18
N PHE A 157 -9.89 -27.46 8.49
CA PHE A 157 -10.38 -28.66 9.15
C PHE A 157 -11.72 -28.36 9.81
N ASP A 158 -12.64 -29.31 9.79
CA ASP A 158 -13.92 -29.19 10.48
C ASP A 158 -13.73 -29.12 11.99
N LEU A 159 -14.55 -28.31 12.66
CA LEU A 159 -14.46 -28.02 14.11
C LEU A 159 -14.60 -29.27 15.01
N SER A 160 -15.10 -30.39 14.49
CA SER A 160 -15.22 -31.66 15.21
C SER A 160 -13.95 -32.52 15.16
N ALA A 161 -12.91 -32.11 14.42
CA ALA A 161 -11.68 -32.88 14.29
C ALA A 161 -10.81 -32.79 15.56
N GLY A 162 -10.96 -33.77 16.45
CA GLY A 162 -10.31 -33.85 17.78
C GLY A 162 -8.79 -34.09 17.80
N ARG A 163 -8.05 -33.79 16.72
CA ARG A 163 -6.58 -33.85 16.74
C ARG A 163 -5.97 -32.85 15.75
N ILE A 164 -5.72 -31.63 16.23
CA ILE A 164 -5.03 -30.58 15.48
C ILE A 164 -3.63 -30.43 16.08
N PHE A 165 -2.61 -30.93 15.37
CA PHE A 165 -1.23 -30.54 15.64
C PHE A 165 -0.92 -29.33 14.76
N ALA A 166 -1.21 -28.14 15.28
CA ALA A 166 -0.78 -26.90 14.64
C ALA A 166 0.76 -26.91 14.58
N PRO A 167 1.39 -26.61 13.43
CA PRO A 167 2.80 -26.30 13.42
C PRO A 167 2.99 -25.09 14.34
N SER A 168 3.80 -25.22 15.39
CA SER A 168 4.22 -24.09 16.21
C SER A 168 4.80 -23.03 15.28
N GLU A 169 4.14 -21.88 15.21
CA GLU A 169 4.74 -20.67 14.68
C GLU A 169 5.94 -20.33 15.57
N ASP A 170 7.11 -20.84 15.22
CA ASP A 170 8.38 -20.23 15.63
C ASP A 170 8.49 -18.89 14.90
N ALA A 171 7.68 -17.94 15.36
CA ALA A 171 7.85 -16.53 15.09
C ALA A 171 9.17 -16.11 15.76
N ASN A 172 10.26 -16.24 15.01
CA ASN A 172 11.47 -15.45 15.21
C ASN A 172 11.10 -13.99 14.91
N LEU A 173 10.37 -13.37 15.84
CA LEU A 173 10.26 -11.92 15.98
C LEU A 173 11.57 -11.43 16.62
N ASN A 174 12.66 -11.52 15.87
CA ASN A 174 13.87 -10.75 16.09
C ASN A 174 14.66 -10.69 14.78
N SER A 175 14.92 -9.45 14.34
CA SER A 175 15.81 -9.03 13.24
C SER A 175 15.28 -9.11 11.79
N PHE A 176 14.50 -8.11 11.35
CA PHE A 176 14.95 -6.92 10.61
C PHE A 176 13.76 -6.10 10.09
#